data_AF-A0A1C6C376-F1
#
_entry.id   AF-A0A1C6C376-F1
#
_cell.length_a   1.000
_cell.length_b   1.000
_cell.length_c   1.000
_cell.angle_alpha   90.00
_cell.angle_beta   90.00
_cell.angle_gamma   90.00
#
_symmetry.space_group_name_H-M   'P 1'
#
loop_
_entity.id
_entity.type
_entity.pdbx_description
1 polymer ?
#
loop_
_entity_poly.entity_id
_entity_poly.type
_entity_poly.pdbx_seq_one_letter_code
_entity_poly.pdbx_strand_id
1 'polypeptide(L)'
;MRKYGLYLLIAVGLLVGCQKKYTAMDTTTAQTSAEETKTTESAKVTVPEESKTSGGTDAKEPESTGKLDPIPIAVTGEYDGEWDDSQTPIITSRCDRVFVQGDGYEALKSALSAKNDEMAAAHKKEYEEYKVEAIDMRKEFTDAKFTYACNYEFQPIRFDGAVASMSWLKYYDMGGAHPTAYNDYYNFDTQTGKQLELSDMVKDMDGFRSYVKEELAGRAADGELFDGYEDTVDTLFDGTNADSSLEWAITENGVSVYFAPYEIGPYAAGEIEIAVPFKDHELMFEEAYMGASTDGWAKKVDPWDTVTYRSGDVDASVCYTYEEPETEDDLTRKLTIEREQNGKKDTFTEDVYGKIGDTWLVMTDDGRSYLYMELSSENDWKTMEVYDLNGEKVAKAGSSTDSVNGAPIQTPDAFYLTRRIDALGTYSAYRKFHVGADGMPEADGNVYTKIRTADSHEDEMPLVSTRALPVTLFGADGSETEATMPVGTKFYVRATDEETFVDMELEDGRKCRIAVRQSGDGWGFLIDGVSEEECFEFVPYAG
;
A
#
# COMPACT_ATOMS: atom_id res chain seq x y z
N MET A 1 24.27 39.96 -25.77
CA MET A 1 24.01 38.50 -25.75
C MET A 1 25.12 37.86 -24.93
N ARG A 2 24.95 37.88 -23.60
CA ARG A 2 26.03 37.67 -22.63
C ARG A 2 25.93 36.27 -22.02
N LYS A 3 27.06 35.56 -22.11
CA LYS A 3 27.45 34.40 -21.33
C LYS A 3 27.36 34.69 -19.83
N TYR A 4 26.88 33.75 -19.04
CA TYR A 4 27.33 33.57 -17.65
C TYR A 4 27.55 32.09 -17.42
N GLY A 5 28.83 31.70 -17.41
CA GLY A 5 29.27 30.52 -16.69
C GLY A 5 29.29 30.87 -15.21
N LEU A 6 28.74 29.99 -14.37
CA LEU A 6 28.88 30.07 -12.94
C LEU A 6 29.95 29.06 -12.54
N TYR A 7 31.08 29.58 -12.09
CA TYR A 7 32.15 28.81 -11.47
C TYR A 7 31.66 28.31 -10.11
N LEU A 8 31.56 27.00 -9.92
CA LEU A 8 31.37 26.41 -8.60
C LEU A 8 32.74 26.31 -7.91
N LEU A 9 32.92 27.11 -6.86
CA LEU A 9 34.06 27.02 -5.94
C LEU A 9 33.82 25.84 -4.99
N ILE A 10 34.57 24.75 -5.19
CA ILE A 10 34.61 23.63 -4.25
C ILE A 10 35.38 24.08 -3.00
N ALA A 11 34.66 24.36 -1.93
CA ALA A 11 35.23 24.48 -0.60
C ALA A 11 35.34 23.07 0.00
N VAL A 12 36.54 22.50 0.02
CA VAL A 12 36.83 21.22 0.69
C VAL A 12 36.85 21.46 2.20
N GLY A 13 35.72 21.17 2.86
CA GLY A 13 35.64 21.00 4.30
C GLY A 13 36.04 19.58 4.67
N LEU A 14 37.22 19.42 5.28
CA LEU A 14 37.68 18.16 5.87
C LEU A 14 36.82 17.81 7.10
N LEU A 15 35.93 16.83 6.97
CA LEU A 15 35.42 16.07 8.11
C LEU A 15 35.98 14.65 8.06
N VAL A 16 36.83 14.39 9.04
CA VAL A 16 37.50 13.12 9.30
C VAL A 16 36.51 12.21 10.03
N GLY A 17 36.13 11.10 9.40
CA GLY A 17 35.34 10.02 10.01
C GLY A 17 35.87 8.67 9.53
N CYS A 18 36.24 7.80 10.46
CA CYS A 18 37.11 6.65 10.28
C CYS A 18 36.58 5.56 9.32
N GLN A 19 37.28 5.33 8.21
CA GLN A 19 37.26 4.06 7.49
C GLN A 19 37.94 2.97 8.33
N LYS A 20 37.26 1.85 8.59
CA LYS A 20 37.90 0.60 9.02
C LYS A 20 38.04 -0.34 7.82
N LYS A 21 39.27 -0.82 7.65
CA LYS A 21 39.74 -1.72 6.59
C LYS A 21 39.23 -3.14 6.84
N TYR A 22 38.69 -3.75 5.79
CA TYR A 22 38.45 -5.19 5.71
C TYR A 22 39.79 -5.93 5.52
N THR A 23 39.96 -7.02 6.27
CA THR A 23 40.98 -8.05 6.02
C THR A 23 40.28 -9.38 5.81
N ALA A 24 40.45 -9.94 4.62
CA ALA A 24 39.98 -11.25 4.22
C ALA A 24 40.68 -12.38 4.97
N MET A 25 39.97 -13.47 5.28
CA MET A 25 40.54 -14.82 5.31
C MET A 25 39.47 -15.93 5.30
N ASP A 26 39.59 -16.76 4.27
CA ASP A 26 39.41 -18.21 4.15
C ASP A 26 38.17 -18.93 4.71
N THR A 27 37.32 -19.31 3.74
CA THR A 27 36.59 -20.58 3.56
C THR A 27 36.86 -21.71 4.55
N THR A 28 35.81 -22.23 5.17
CA THR A 28 35.66 -23.68 5.42
C THR A 28 34.19 -24.10 5.42
N THR A 29 33.93 -25.18 4.70
CA THR A 29 32.66 -25.86 4.41
C THR A 29 32.02 -26.53 5.63
N ALA A 30 30.70 -26.44 5.81
CA ALA A 30 29.85 -27.42 6.52
C ALA A 30 28.37 -27.14 6.19
N GLN A 31 27.74 -27.91 5.30
CA GLN A 31 26.90 -29.08 5.58
C GLN A 31 25.58 -28.79 6.31
N THR A 32 24.51 -28.92 5.52
CA THR A 32 23.09 -28.96 5.83
C THR A 32 22.73 -30.03 6.88
N SER A 33 21.79 -29.69 7.76
CA SER A 33 21.02 -30.64 8.56
C SER A 33 19.64 -30.04 8.81
N ALA A 34 18.65 -30.53 8.06
CA ALA A 34 17.24 -30.34 8.35
C ALA A 34 16.88 -31.11 9.63
N GLU A 35 16.09 -30.49 10.52
CA GLU A 35 15.48 -31.21 11.64
C GLU A 35 13.96 -30.97 11.64
N GLU A 36 13.25 -32.05 11.34
CA GLU A 36 11.80 -32.21 11.42
C GLU A 36 11.31 -32.00 12.86
N THR A 37 10.26 -31.20 13.04
CA THR A 37 9.51 -31.22 14.31
C THR A 37 8.11 -31.79 14.09
N LYS A 38 7.88 -32.91 14.79
CA LYS A 38 6.65 -33.72 14.80
C LYS A 38 5.42 -32.94 15.28
N THR A 39 4.36 -33.11 14.50
CA THR A 39 2.94 -32.90 14.85
C THR A 39 2.47 -33.83 15.96
N THR A 40 1.65 -33.32 16.88
CA THR A 40 0.85 -34.15 17.81
C THR A 40 -0.61 -33.66 17.84
N GLU A 41 -1.47 -34.55 17.37
CA GLU A 41 -2.91 -34.79 17.65
C GLU A 41 -3.86 -33.66 18.09
N SER A 42 -4.72 -33.31 17.12
CA SER A 42 -6.20 -33.23 17.19
C SER A 42 -6.89 -33.35 18.55
N ALA A 43 -7.53 -32.25 18.98
CA ALA A 43 -8.69 -32.29 19.86
C ALA A 43 -9.96 -31.92 19.07
N LYS A 44 -10.91 -32.86 19.07
CA LYS A 44 -12.19 -32.86 18.37
C LYS A 44 -13.15 -31.86 19.01
N VAL A 45 -13.44 -30.73 18.35
CA VAL A 45 -14.53 -29.81 18.73
C VAL A 45 -15.78 -30.16 17.93
N THR A 46 -16.89 -30.28 18.64
CA THR A 46 -18.21 -30.65 18.10
C THR A 46 -18.98 -29.35 17.83
N VAL A 47 -19.36 -29.10 16.58
CA VAL A 47 -20.18 -27.95 16.15
C VAL A 47 -21.66 -28.26 16.43
N PRO A 48 -22.44 -27.39 17.09
CA PRO A 48 -23.90 -27.49 17.09
C PRO A 48 -24.47 -26.91 15.79
N GLU A 49 -25.44 -27.61 15.19
CA GLU A 49 -26.23 -27.15 14.04
C GLU A 49 -26.91 -25.81 14.32
N GLU A 50 -26.64 -24.79 13.48
CA GLU A 50 -27.46 -23.59 13.41
C GLU A 50 -28.53 -23.69 12.32
N SER A 51 -29.72 -23.26 12.73
CA SER A 51 -30.96 -23.28 11.98
C SER A 51 -30.95 -22.31 10.79
N LYS A 52 -31.46 -22.80 9.66
CA LYS A 52 -31.76 -22.02 8.46
C LYS A 52 -32.63 -20.79 8.77
N THR A 53 -32.12 -19.61 8.43
CA THR A 53 -32.94 -18.41 8.19
C THR A 53 -32.65 -17.89 6.80
N SER A 54 -33.70 -17.85 5.98
CA SER A 54 -33.72 -17.35 4.61
C SER A 54 -33.51 -15.83 4.59
N GLY A 55 -32.42 -15.37 3.99
CA GLY A 55 -32.21 -13.96 3.65
C GLY A 55 -32.95 -13.62 2.35
N GLY A 56 -33.97 -12.77 2.43
CA GLY A 56 -34.56 -12.11 1.27
C GLY A 56 -33.73 -10.88 0.90
N THR A 57 -33.50 -10.71 -0.40
CA THR A 57 -32.87 -9.54 -1.01
C THR A 57 -33.86 -8.38 -1.04
N ASP A 58 -33.76 -7.49 -0.06
CA ASP A 58 -34.19 -6.10 -0.22
C ASP A 58 -32.93 -5.26 -0.45
N ALA A 59 -32.83 -4.65 -1.63
CA ALA A 59 -31.90 -3.58 -1.90
C ALA A 59 -32.29 -2.38 -1.02
N LYS A 60 -31.71 -2.33 0.19
CA LYS A 60 -31.70 -1.14 1.02
C LYS A 60 -30.72 -0.15 0.38
N GLU A 61 -31.18 1.09 0.16
CA GLU A 61 -30.27 2.24 0.10
C GLU A 61 -29.25 2.10 1.24
N PRO A 62 -27.96 2.42 1.02
CA PRO A 62 -26.98 2.32 2.09
C PRO A 62 -27.41 3.28 3.21
N GLU A 63 -27.95 2.73 4.29
CA GLU A 63 -28.01 3.41 5.56
C GLU A 63 -26.55 3.70 5.91
N SER A 64 -26.14 4.97 5.80
CA SER A 64 -24.85 5.43 6.29
C SER A 64 -24.73 5.02 7.76
N THR A 65 -23.89 4.02 8.02
CA THR A 65 -23.55 3.57 9.37
C THR A 65 -22.66 4.59 10.07
N GLY A 66 -22.32 5.71 9.42
CA GLY A 66 -21.39 6.70 9.93
C GLY A 66 -19.96 6.16 10.08
N LYS A 67 -19.66 4.97 9.56
CA LYS A 67 -18.32 4.36 9.55
C LYS A 67 -17.78 4.31 8.11
N LEU A 68 -16.50 4.61 7.94
CA LEU A 68 -15.82 4.57 6.65
C LEU A 68 -15.75 3.12 6.16
N ASP A 69 -16.24 2.86 4.94
CA ASP A 69 -16.13 1.54 4.29
C ASP A 69 -15.10 1.64 3.16
N PRO A 70 -13.88 1.12 3.35
CA PRO A 70 -12.84 1.28 2.36
C PRO A 70 -13.15 0.56 1.05
N ILE A 71 -12.65 1.11 -0.04
CA ILE A 71 -12.61 0.44 -1.34
C ILE A 71 -11.28 -0.31 -1.46
N PRO A 72 -11.29 -1.63 -1.74
CA PRO A 72 -10.05 -2.37 -1.96
C PRO A 72 -9.39 -1.91 -3.26
N ILE A 73 -8.07 -1.68 -3.20
CA ILE A 73 -7.24 -1.31 -4.35
C ILE A 73 -6.07 -2.28 -4.50
N ALA A 74 -5.52 -2.35 -5.70
CA ALA A 74 -4.25 -3.01 -5.98
C ALA A 74 -3.31 -2.05 -6.69
N VAL A 75 -2.02 -2.17 -6.42
CA VAL A 75 -0.97 -1.34 -7.01
C VAL A 75 0.06 -2.26 -7.65
N THR A 76 0.48 -1.94 -8.87
CA THR A 76 1.56 -2.66 -9.57
C THR A 76 2.59 -1.71 -10.12
N GLY A 77 3.86 -1.99 -9.88
CA GLY A 77 4.98 -1.27 -10.48
C GLY A 77 5.40 -1.87 -11.82
N GLU A 78 5.47 -1.03 -12.84
CA GLU A 78 6.16 -1.33 -14.10
C GLU A 78 7.61 -0.87 -13.98
N TYR A 79 8.55 -1.77 -14.26
CA TYR A 79 9.99 -1.52 -14.10
C TYR A 79 10.70 -1.46 -15.45
N ASP A 80 11.61 -0.50 -15.60
CA ASP A 80 12.52 -0.38 -16.74
C ASP A 80 13.93 -0.05 -16.22
N GLY A 81 14.94 -0.26 -17.05
CA GLY A 81 16.31 0.13 -16.74
C GLY A 81 17.28 -0.14 -17.87
N GLU A 82 18.47 0.43 -17.73
CA GLU A 82 19.61 0.16 -18.60
C GLU A 82 20.79 -0.26 -17.72
N TRP A 83 21.53 -1.28 -18.13
CA TRP A 83 22.69 -1.81 -17.40
C TRP A 83 23.94 -1.79 -18.27
N ASP A 84 25.10 -1.60 -17.66
CA ASP A 84 26.37 -1.76 -18.35
C ASP A 84 26.74 -3.26 -18.53
N ASP A 85 27.81 -3.53 -19.28
CA ASP A 85 28.30 -4.89 -19.55
C ASP A 85 28.63 -5.70 -18.26
N SER A 86 28.82 -5.02 -17.13
CA SER A 86 29.07 -5.63 -15.82
C SER A 86 27.81 -5.83 -14.97
N GLN A 87 26.61 -5.66 -15.57
CA GLN A 87 25.33 -5.71 -14.88
C GLN A 87 25.20 -4.64 -13.78
N THR A 88 25.96 -3.55 -13.85
CA THR A 88 25.74 -2.39 -12.98
C THR A 88 24.68 -1.50 -13.62
N PRO A 89 23.61 -1.10 -12.90
CA PRO A 89 22.60 -0.22 -13.47
C PRO A 89 23.22 1.13 -13.87
N ILE A 90 22.79 1.63 -15.03
CA ILE A 90 23.05 2.99 -15.53
C ILE A 90 21.87 3.88 -15.12
N ILE A 91 20.65 3.40 -15.33
CA ILE A 91 19.42 4.01 -14.85
C ILE A 91 18.44 2.90 -14.47
N THR A 92 17.68 3.11 -13.40
CA THR A 92 16.53 2.27 -13.03
C THR A 92 15.27 3.10 -12.98
N SER A 93 14.12 2.47 -13.20
CA SER A 93 12.86 3.16 -13.28
C SER A 93 11.71 2.30 -12.78
N ARG A 94 10.74 2.95 -12.13
CA ARG A 94 9.48 2.34 -11.67
C ARG A 94 8.32 3.30 -11.96
N CYS A 95 7.23 2.81 -12.52
CA CYS A 95 5.98 3.56 -12.62
C CYS A 95 4.83 2.71 -12.07
N ASP A 96 4.19 3.18 -11.01
CA ASP A 96 3.07 2.47 -10.40
C ASP A 96 1.74 2.78 -11.12
N ARG A 97 0.92 1.73 -11.25
CA ARG A 97 -0.48 1.78 -11.69
C ARG A 97 -1.38 1.33 -10.54
N VAL A 98 -2.55 1.94 -10.42
CA VAL A 98 -3.56 1.61 -9.38
C VAL A 98 -4.85 1.06 -9.99
N PHE A 99 -5.44 0.05 -9.35
CA PHE A 99 -6.65 -0.64 -9.80
C PHE A 99 -7.67 -0.77 -8.67
N VAL A 100 -8.89 -0.27 -8.89
CA VAL A 100 -10.02 -0.48 -7.97
C VAL A 100 -10.51 -1.92 -8.08
N GLN A 101 -10.56 -2.62 -6.96
CA GLN A 101 -10.99 -4.00 -6.89
C GLN A 101 -12.50 -4.13 -6.64
N GLY A 102 -13.04 -5.34 -6.84
CA GLY A 102 -14.45 -5.64 -6.60
C GLY A 102 -15.39 -5.18 -7.73
N ASP A 103 -16.68 -5.36 -7.49
CA ASP A 103 -17.76 -4.91 -8.37
C ASP A 103 -18.15 -3.45 -8.04
N GLY A 104 -18.58 -2.68 -9.04
CA GLY A 104 -18.99 -1.28 -8.86
C GLY A 104 -17.87 -0.26 -9.10
N TYR A 105 -18.17 1.02 -8.84
CA TYR A 105 -17.24 2.16 -9.03
C TYR A 105 -16.67 2.28 -10.46
N GLU A 106 -17.47 1.94 -11.48
CA GLU A 106 -17.02 1.91 -12.87
C GLU A 106 -16.54 3.28 -13.38
N ALA A 107 -17.12 4.37 -12.86
CA ALA A 107 -16.67 5.72 -13.17
C ALA A 107 -15.28 6.01 -12.59
N LEU A 108 -15.03 5.63 -11.33
CA LEU A 108 -13.71 5.73 -10.70
C LEU A 108 -12.67 4.84 -11.39
N LYS A 109 -13.02 3.58 -11.70
CA LYS A 109 -12.16 2.66 -12.46
C LYS A 109 -11.71 3.29 -13.78
N SER A 110 -12.65 3.89 -14.51
CA SER A 110 -12.36 4.58 -15.77
C SER A 110 -11.45 5.81 -15.57
N ALA A 111 -11.70 6.60 -14.52
CA ALA A 111 -10.89 7.77 -14.20
C ALA A 111 -9.45 7.39 -13.82
N LEU A 112 -9.27 6.37 -12.98
CA LEU A 112 -7.95 5.90 -12.58
C LEU A 112 -7.22 5.17 -13.71
N SER A 113 -7.92 4.46 -14.60
CA SER A 113 -7.31 3.92 -15.82
C SER A 113 -6.75 5.04 -16.71
N ALA A 114 -7.52 6.11 -16.93
CA ALA A 114 -7.02 7.28 -17.66
C ALA A 114 -5.84 7.96 -16.95
N LYS A 115 -5.86 8.01 -15.61
CA LYS A 115 -4.77 8.59 -14.82
C LYS A 115 -3.49 7.73 -14.86
N ASN A 116 -3.62 6.41 -14.81
CA ASN A 116 -2.50 5.49 -14.99
C ASN A 116 -1.84 5.69 -16.35
N ASP A 117 -2.63 5.86 -17.41
CA ASP A 117 -2.10 6.10 -18.76
C ASP A 117 -1.41 7.47 -18.89
N GLU A 118 -1.95 8.50 -18.24
CA GLU A 118 -1.31 9.81 -18.14
C GLU A 118 0.06 9.71 -17.44
N MET A 119 0.11 9.05 -16.27
CA MET A 119 1.33 8.86 -15.48
C MET A 119 2.37 8.05 -16.24
N ALA A 120 1.97 6.93 -16.85
CA ALA A 120 2.87 6.09 -17.65
C ALA A 120 3.43 6.86 -18.86
N ALA A 121 2.62 7.70 -19.52
CA ALA A 121 3.09 8.51 -20.65
C ALA A 121 4.08 9.61 -20.23
N ALA A 122 3.81 10.30 -19.12
CA ALA A 122 4.70 11.32 -18.56
C ALA A 122 6.03 10.71 -18.09
N HIS A 123 5.95 9.66 -17.28
CA HIS A 123 7.09 8.90 -16.78
C HIS A 123 7.97 8.38 -17.91
N LYS A 124 7.39 7.73 -18.92
CA LYS A 124 8.13 7.20 -20.06
C LYS A 124 8.92 8.28 -20.80
N LYS A 125 8.34 9.47 -20.97
CA LYS A 125 9.02 10.59 -21.63
C LYS A 125 10.24 11.02 -20.82
N GLU A 126 10.09 11.20 -19.51
CA GLU A 126 11.18 11.60 -18.61
C GLU A 126 12.26 10.52 -18.52
N TYR A 127 11.88 9.24 -18.41
CA TYR A 127 12.80 8.12 -18.43
C TYR A 127 13.66 8.10 -19.69
N GLU A 128 13.08 8.29 -20.88
CA GLU A 128 13.85 8.31 -22.13
C GLU A 128 14.82 9.50 -22.20
N GLU A 129 14.43 10.67 -21.69
CA GLU A 129 15.31 11.84 -21.60
C GLU A 129 16.49 11.56 -20.64
N TYR A 130 16.20 11.10 -19.43
CA TYR A 130 17.23 10.83 -18.41
C TYR A 130 18.11 9.63 -18.73
N LYS A 131 17.60 8.62 -19.46
CA LYS A 131 18.41 7.50 -19.94
C LYS A 131 19.53 7.98 -20.85
N VAL A 132 19.25 8.94 -21.74
CA VAL A 132 20.29 9.52 -22.62
C VAL A 132 21.36 10.22 -21.79
N GLU A 133 20.95 11.04 -20.81
CA GLU A 133 21.88 11.74 -19.92
C GLU A 133 22.71 10.76 -19.07
N ALA A 134 22.08 9.74 -18.49
CA ALA A 134 22.74 8.72 -17.68
C ALA A 134 23.80 7.95 -18.49
N ILE A 135 23.49 7.60 -19.74
CA ILE A 135 24.42 6.93 -20.65
C ILE A 135 25.61 7.85 -20.97
N ASP A 136 25.39 9.14 -21.22
CA ASP A 136 26.46 10.08 -21.53
C ASP A 136 27.35 10.33 -20.30
N MET A 137 26.75 10.45 -19.12
CA MET A 137 27.48 10.53 -17.84
C MET A 137 28.31 9.28 -17.57
N ARG A 138 27.78 8.08 -17.88
CA ARG A 138 28.53 6.82 -17.76
C ARG A 138 29.75 6.78 -18.68
N LYS A 139 29.66 7.37 -19.88
CA LYS A 139 30.80 7.46 -20.82
C LYS A 139 31.83 8.48 -20.37
N GLU A 140 31.40 9.61 -19.80
CA GLU A 140 32.30 10.68 -19.34
C GLU A 140 33.04 10.27 -18.05
N PHE A 141 32.35 9.60 -17.13
CA PHE A 141 32.85 9.21 -15.82
C PHE A 141 32.85 7.69 -15.63
N THR A 142 33.65 6.99 -16.44
CA THR A 142 33.70 5.51 -16.49
C THR A 142 34.02 4.84 -15.14
N ASP A 143 34.75 5.53 -14.26
CA ASP A 143 35.18 4.99 -12.97
C ASP A 143 34.16 5.22 -11.85
N ALA A 144 33.30 6.25 -11.97
CA ALA A 144 32.39 6.65 -10.90
C ALA A 144 31.09 5.82 -10.86
N LYS A 145 30.73 5.19 -11.98
CA LYS A 145 29.58 4.28 -12.12
C LYS A 145 28.26 4.80 -11.49
N PHE A 146 27.94 6.08 -11.70
CA PHE A 146 26.71 6.69 -11.19
C PHE A 146 25.46 6.01 -11.74
N THR A 147 24.53 5.66 -10.86
CA THR A 147 23.22 5.08 -11.24
C THR A 147 22.16 6.16 -11.12
N TYR A 148 21.39 6.37 -12.17
CA TYR A 148 20.25 7.27 -12.15
C TYR A 148 18.98 6.54 -11.71
N ALA A 149 18.00 7.27 -11.17
CA ALA A 149 16.67 6.76 -10.86
C ALA A 149 15.59 7.73 -11.36
N CYS A 150 14.50 7.18 -11.89
CA CYS A 150 13.31 7.94 -12.30
C CYS A 150 12.07 7.11 -11.93
N ASN A 151 11.43 7.46 -10.80
CA ASN A 151 10.33 6.68 -10.25
C ASN A 151 9.07 7.53 -10.04
N TYR A 152 7.92 6.96 -10.40
CA TYR A 152 6.58 7.47 -10.10
C TYR A 152 5.89 6.43 -9.23
N GLU A 153 5.85 6.65 -7.92
CA GLU A 153 5.38 5.68 -6.93
C GLU A 153 4.03 6.10 -6.35
N PHE A 154 3.04 5.22 -6.41
CA PHE A 154 1.68 5.53 -5.99
C PHE A 154 1.55 5.43 -4.47
N GLN A 155 0.90 6.42 -3.85
CA GLN A 155 0.65 6.46 -2.41
C GLN A 155 -0.85 6.70 -2.15
N PRO A 156 -1.57 5.72 -1.59
CA PRO A 156 -2.97 5.90 -1.26
C PRO A 156 -3.15 6.69 0.04
N ILE A 157 -4.15 7.60 0.06
CA ILE A 157 -4.46 8.43 1.24
C ILE A 157 -5.83 8.03 1.78
N ARG A 158 -6.87 8.07 0.95
CA ARG A 158 -8.25 7.73 1.33
C ARG A 158 -8.99 7.11 0.15
N PHE A 159 -9.68 6.00 0.36
CA PHE A 159 -10.44 5.30 -0.68
C PHE A 159 -11.70 4.74 -0.06
N ASP A 160 -12.84 5.41 -0.28
CA ASP A 160 -14.15 5.02 0.23
C ASP A 160 -15.28 5.37 -0.76
N GLY A 161 -16.52 5.07 -0.38
CA GLY A 161 -17.71 5.31 -1.20
C GLY A 161 -17.97 6.78 -1.61
N ALA A 162 -17.23 7.75 -1.06
CA ALA A 162 -17.33 9.16 -1.42
C ALA A 162 -16.07 9.68 -2.14
N VAL A 163 -14.88 9.35 -1.64
CA VAL A 163 -13.61 9.94 -2.08
C VAL A 163 -12.53 8.89 -2.35
N ALA A 164 -11.82 9.08 -3.46
CA ALA A 164 -10.51 8.48 -3.71
C ALA A 164 -9.47 9.60 -3.75
N SER A 165 -8.61 9.65 -2.73
CA SER A 165 -7.50 10.60 -2.56
C SER A 165 -6.18 9.85 -2.52
N MET A 166 -5.19 10.35 -3.24
CA MET A 166 -3.89 9.71 -3.44
C MET A 166 -2.82 10.72 -3.86
N SER A 167 -1.56 10.30 -3.85
CA SER A 167 -0.47 10.99 -4.52
C SER A 167 0.36 10.04 -5.39
N TRP A 168 1.11 10.62 -6.33
CA TRP A 168 2.28 9.98 -6.93
C TRP A 168 3.54 10.68 -6.45
N LEU A 169 4.38 9.95 -5.73
CA LEU A 169 5.74 10.37 -5.39
C LEU A 169 6.61 10.27 -6.63
N LYS A 170 7.07 11.43 -7.12
CA LYS A 170 8.04 11.52 -8.20
C LYS A 170 9.43 11.65 -7.62
N TYR A 171 10.25 10.63 -7.81
CA TYR A 171 11.62 10.54 -7.30
C TYR A 171 12.63 10.49 -8.44
N TYR A 172 13.62 11.37 -8.37
CA TYR A 172 14.69 11.48 -9.35
C TYR A 172 16.05 11.52 -8.65
N ASP A 173 16.92 10.56 -8.97
CA ASP A 173 18.35 10.67 -8.67
C ASP A 173 19.11 10.77 -9.98
N MET A 174 19.70 11.93 -10.25
CA MET A 174 20.39 12.22 -11.50
C MET A 174 21.87 12.49 -11.26
N GLY A 175 22.44 11.92 -10.19
CA GLY A 175 23.87 12.10 -9.85
C GLY A 175 24.22 13.52 -9.37
N GLY A 176 23.21 14.26 -8.88
CA GLY A 176 23.38 15.56 -8.25
C GLY A 176 23.92 15.46 -6.82
N ALA A 177 23.84 16.56 -6.07
CA ALA A 177 24.24 16.56 -4.65
C ALA A 177 23.30 15.74 -3.76
N HIS A 178 22.02 15.66 -4.14
CA HIS A 178 20.98 14.85 -3.52
C HIS A 178 19.90 14.53 -4.58
N PRO A 179 19.05 13.53 -4.34
CA PRO A 179 17.86 13.29 -5.14
C PRO A 179 16.85 14.43 -5.06
N THR A 180 15.91 14.46 -5.99
CA THR A 180 14.71 15.32 -5.96
C THR A 180 13.48 14.44 -5.76
N ALA A 181 12.62 14.82 -4.82
CA ALA A 181 11.38 14.13 -4.53
C ALA A 181 10.26 15.15 -4.30
N TYR A 182 9.11 14.94 -4.93
CA TYR A 182 7.88 15.71 -4.69
C TYR A 182 6.66 14.86 -5.03
N ASN A 183 5.51 15.21 -4.46
CA ASN A 183 4.25 14.51 -4.66
C ASN A 183 3.31 15.36 -5.53
N ASP A 184 2.66 14.71 -6.50
CA ASP A 184 1.46 15.26 -7.14
C ASP A 184 0.23 14.63 -6.48
N TYR A 185 -0.73 15.44 -6.02
CA TYR A 185 -1.92 14.95 -5.32
C TYR A 185 -3.17 14.98 -6.19
N TYR A 186 -4.02 13.96 -6.02
CA TYR A 186 -5.24 13.80 -6.79
C TYR A 186 -6.41 13.35 -5.92
N ASN A 187 -7.56 13.98 -6.12
CA ASN A 187 -8.79 13.70 -5.39
C ASN A 187 -9.91 13.44 -6.40
N PHE A 188 -10.66 12.34 -6.25
CA PHE A 188 -11.76 11.97 -7.12
C PHE A 188 -13.02 11.69 -6.32
N ASP A 189 -14.17 12.13 -6.84
CA ASP A 189 -15.47 11.62 -6.42
C ASP A 189 -15.63 10.20 -6.96
N THR A 190 -15.86 9.22 -6.08
CA THR A 190 -15.82 7.80 -6.46
C THR A 190 -17.06 7.33 -7.23
N GLN A 191 -18.16 8.06 -7.14
CA GLN A 191 -19.41 7.75 -7.84
C GLN A 191 -19.39 8.24 -9.28
N THR A 192 -18.80 9.40 -9.52
CA THR A 192 -18.82 10.10 -10.79
C THR A 192 -17.49 10.01 -11.55
N GLY A 193 -16.39 9.65 -10.88
CA GLY A 193 -15.04 9.66 -11.45
C GLY A 193 -14.50 11.06 -11.73
N LYS A 194 -15.18 12.11 -11.24
CA LYS A 194 -14.74 13.50 -11.42
C LYS A 194 -13.52 13.76 -10.54
N GLN A 195 -12.43 14.26 -11.15
CA GLN A 195 -11.33 14.86 -10.38
C GLN A 195 -11.82 16.15 -9.72
N LEU A 196 -11.71 16.22 -8.39
CA LEU A 196 -12.17 17.33 -7.58
C LEU A 196 -11.16 18.47 -7.60
N GLU A 197 -11.67 19.69 -7.71
CA GLU A 197 -10.92 20.91 -7.45
C GLU A 197 -11.05 21.27 -5.96
N LEU A 198 -10.12 22.05 -5.40
CA LEU A 198 -10.20 22.45 -3.98
C LEU A 198 -11.53 23.15 -3.67
N SER A 199 -12.06 23.93 -4.61
CA SER A 199 -13.36 24.61 -4.49
C SER A 199 -14.58 23.69 -4.51
N ASP A 200 -14.45 22.43 -4.95
CA ASP A 200 -15.50 21.43 -4.78
C ASP A 200 -15.58 20.92 -3.34
N MET A 201 -14.48 21.02 -2.58
CA MET A 201 -14.36 20.54 -1.21
C MET A 201 -14.46 21.65 -0.16
N VAL A 202 -13.83 22.80 -0.39
CA VAL A 202 -13.73 23.91 0.56
C VAL A 202 -14.73 25.01 0.20
N LYS A 203 -15.75 25.17 1.06
CA LYS A 203 -16.80 26.20 0.91
C LYS A 203 -16.39 27.57 1.44
N ASP A 204 -15.57 27.61 2.48
CA ASP A 204 -15.00 28.85 3.03
C ASP A 204 -13.49 28.92 2.75
N MET A 205 -13.14 29.32 1.52
CA MET A 205 -11.76 29.39 1.06
C MET A 205 -10.92 30.43 1.84
N ASP A 206 -11.53 31.55 2.21
CA ASP A 206 -10.84 32.61 2.97
C ASP A 206 -10.51 32.13 4.40
N GLY A 207 -11.46 31.45 5.06
CA GLY A 207 -11.25 30.84 6.36
C GLY A 207 -10.20 29.73 6.31
N PHE A 208 -10.27 28.86 5.30
CA PHE A 208 -9.30 27.77 5.10
C PHE A 208 -7.87 28.29 4.90
N ARG A 209 -7.66 29.24 3.98
CA ARG A 209 -6.35 29.88 3.75
C ARG A 209 -5.83 30.58 5.01
N SER A 210 -6.72 31.22 5.78
CA SER A 210 -6.34 31.88 7.03
C SER A 210 -5.84 30.87 8.07
N TYR A 211 -6.53 29.74 8.23
CA TYR A 211 -6.12 28.65 9.11
C TYR A 211 -4.73 28.12 8.72
N VAL A 212 -4.52 27.84 7.43
CA VAL A 212 -3.22 27.34 6.93
C VAL A 212 -2.08 28.31 7.27
N LYS A 213 -2.30 29.61 7.09
CA LYS A 213 -1.29 30.63 7.44
C LYS A 213 -1.04 30.74 8.94
N GLU A 214 -2.07 30.58 9.77
CA GLU A 214 -1.92 30.61 11.23
C GLU A 214 -1.04 29.44 11.72
N GLU A 215 -1.27 28.24 11.20
CA GLU A 215 -0.44 27.07 11.52
C GLU A 215 1.01 27.25 11.02
N LEU A 216 1.20 27.79 9.82
CA LEU A 216 2.54 28.08 9.27
C LEU A 216 3.29 29.15 10.07
N ALA A 217 2.61 30.12 10.66
CA ALA A 217 3.24 31.17 11.46
C ALA A 217 3.96 30.60 12.69
N GLY A 218 3.47 29.49 13.25
CA GLY A 218 4.15 28.74 14.31
C GLY A 218 5.50 28.20 13.84
N ARG A 219 5.53 27.51 12.69
CA ARG A 219 6.77 26.96 12.09
C ARG A 219 7.74 28.05 11.66
N ALA A 220 7.21 29.17 11.14
CA ALA A 220 8.02 30.34 10.80
C ALA A 220 8.75 30.90 12.02
N ALA A 221 8.09 30.95 13.19
CA ALA A 221 8.69 31.43 14.42
C ALA A 221 9.85 30.55 14.91
N ASP A 222 9.83 29.27 14.56
CA ASP A 222 10.90 28.30 14.84
C ASP A 222 12.04 28.32 13.80
N GLY A 223 11.91 29.15 12.75
CA GLY A 223 12.93 29.37 11.73
C GLY A 223 12.96 28.32 10.61
N GLU A 224 11.87 27.58 10.44
CA GLU A 224 11.77 26.50 9.46
C GLU A 224 11.42 26.99 8.04
N LEU A 225 10.85 28.20 7.92
CA LEU A 225 10.33 28.74 6.67
C LEU A 225 11.23 29.87 6.11
N PHE A 226 11.12 30.10 4.80
CA PHE A 226 11.78 31.22 4.13
C PHE A 226 11.12 32.57 4.45
N ASP A 227 11.91 33.64 4.36
CA ASP A 227 11.39 35.01 4.44
C ASP A 227 10.39 35.25 3.29
N GLY A 228 9.19 35.71 3.62
CA GLY A 228 8.14 36.00 2.64
C GLY A 228 7.36 34.79 2.15
N TYR A 229 7.39 33.66 2.86
CA TYR A 229 6.63 32.46 2.52
C TYR A 229 5.13 32.74 2.34
N GLU A 230 4.57 33.75 3.04
CA GLU A 230 3.16 34.11 2.93
C GLU A 230 2.76 34.54 1.52
N ASP A 231 3.66 35.21 0.78
CA ASP A 231 3.42 35.61 -0.61
C ASP A 231 3.38 34.37 -1.51
N THR A 232 4.26 33.39 -1.28
CA THR A 232 4.24 32.10 -2.00
C THR A 232 2.92 31.37 -1.75
N VAL A 233 2.53 31.21 -0.47
CA VAL A 233 1.24 30.61 -0.08
C VAL A 233 0.09 31.33 -0.79
N ASP A 234 0.12 32.66 -0.82
CA ASP A 234 -0.91 33.45 -1.48
C ASP A 234 -1.02 33.17 -2.98
N THR A 235 0.11 33.17 -3.69
CA THR A 235 0.12 32.88 -5.13
C THR A 235 -0.32 31.46 -5.46
N LEU A 236 -0.04 30.48 -4.59
CA LEU A 236 -0.50 29.09 -4.74
C LEU A 236 -2.02 28.99 -4.61
N PHE A 237 -2.59 29.56 -3.54
CA PHE A 237 -4.05 29.61 -3.35
C PHE A 237 -4.76 30.40 -4.47
N ASP A 238 -4.14 31.45 -4.99
CA ASP A 238 -4.70 32.25 -6.07
C ASP A 238 -4.53 31.59 -7.46
N GLY A 239 -3.80 30.47 -7.56
CA GLY A 239 -3.49 29.81 -8.83
C GLY A 239 -2.62 30.66 -9.77
N THR A 240 -1.81 31.55 -9.21
CA THR A 240 -0.96 32.50 -9.95
C THR A 240 0.54 32.24 -9.78
N ASN A 241 0.91 31.25 -8.96
CA ASN A 241 2.29 30.80 -8.86
C ASN A 241 2.77 30.28 -10.24
N ALA A 242 3.99 30.66 -10.62
CA ALA A 242 4.54 30.35 -11.94
C ALA A 242 5.21 28.98 -12.01
N ASP A 243 5.62 28.44 -10.86
CA ASP A 243 6.49 27.28 -10.76
C ASP A 243 5.73 26.02 -10.33
N SER A 244 4.66 26.17 -9.54
CA SER A 244 3.89 25.05 -8.97
C SER A 244 2.40 25.39 -8.78
N SER A 245 1.61 24.35 -8.47
CA SER A 245 0.21 24.48 -8.06
C SER A 245 0.06 24.10 -6.58
N LEU A 246 -1.03 24.52 -5.95
CA LEU A 246 -1.31 24.13 -4.57
C LEU A 246 -1.66 22.63 -4.51
N GLU A 247 -0.83 21.85 -3.82
CA GLU A 247 -1.03 20.42 -3.60
C GLU A 247 -1.88 20.17 -2.34
N TRP A 248 -2.86 19.28 -2.45
CA TRP A 248 -3.82 19.02 -1.36
C TRP A 248 -4.47 17.64 -1.45
N ALA A 249 -4.87 17.09 -0.31
CA ALA A 249 -5.55 15.80 -0.21
C ALA A 249 -6.73 15.85 0.76
N ILE A 250 -7.79 15.12 0.43
CA ILE A 250 -8.88 14.82 1.35
C ILE A 250 -8.49 13.59 2.17
N THR A 251 -8.27 13.78 3.46
CA THR A 251 -8.01 12.69 4.39
C THR A 251 -9.33 12.27 5.06
N GLU A 252 -9.25 11.31 5.98
CA GLU A 252 -10.39 10.88 6.79
C GLU A 252 -10.84 11.97 7.76
N ASN A 253 -9.90 12.77 8.24
CA ASN A 253 -10.09 13.70 9.34
C ASN A 253 -10.09 15.17 8.93
N GLY A 254 -9.79 15.48 7.68
CA GLY A 254 -9.65 16.85 7.22
C GLY A 254 -9.24 16.99 5.75
N VAL A 255 -8.84 18.20 5.40
CA VAL A 255 -8.12 18.48 4.15
C VAL A 255 -6.69 18.89 4.52
N SER A 256 -5.71 18.19 3.97
CA SER A 256 -4.29 18.53 4.12
C SER A 256 -3.81 19.32 2.91
N VAL A 257 -2.99 20.34 3.15
CA VAL A 257 -2.24 21.10 2.13
C VAL A 257 -0.77 20.75 2.27
N TYR A 258 -0.11 20.53 1.14
CA TYR A 258 1.28 20.11 1.06
C TYR A 258 2.11 21.16 0.33
N PHE A 259 3.28 21.46 0.88
CA PHE A 259 4.26 22.32 0.23
C PHE A 259 5.52 21.51 -0.04
N ALA A 260 5.92 21.44 -1.31
CA ALA A 260 7.05 20.63 -1.74
C ALA A 260 8.38 21.17 -1.13
N PRO A 261 9.43 20.33 -1.04
CA PRO A 261 10.75 20.80 -0.65
C PRO A 261 11.18 22.00 -1.50
N TYR A 262 11.74 23.03 -0.87
CA TYR A 262 12.09 24.33 -1.47
C TYR A 262 10.94 25.29 -1.80
N GLU A 263 9.67 24.92 -1.61
CA GLU A 263 8.56 25.81 -1.95
C GLU A 263 8.41 26.97 -0.94
N ILE A 264 8.34 26.63 0.35
CA ILE A 264 8.25 27.62 1.44
C ILE A 264 9.33 27.46 2.52
N GLY A 265 10.16 26.42 2.43
CA GLY A 265 11.23 26.12 3.38
C GLY A 265 12.39 25.36 2.72
N PRO A 266 13.54 25.20 3.39
CA PRO A 266 14.71 24.53 2.83
C PRO A 266 14.44 23.03 2.61
N TYR A 267 15.21 22.37 1.74
CA TYR A 267 15.10 20.92 1.52
C TYR A 267 15.14 20.06 2.80
N ALA A 268 15.92 20.49 3.80
CA ALA A 268 16.03 19.79 5.07
C ALA A 268 14.73 19.79 5.91
N ALA A 269 13.79 20.69 5.60
CA ALA A 269 12.46 20.67 6.20
C ALA A 269 11.54 19.61 5.59
N GLY A 270 11.93 18.99 4.46
CA GLY A 270 11.10 18.05 3.72
C GLY A 270 9.86 18.71 3.11
N GLU A 271 8.84 17.89 2.86
CA GLU A 271 7.50 18.36 2.51
C GLU A 271 6.80 18.88 3.77
N ILE A 272 6.21 20.07 3.68
CA ILE A 272 5.50 20.69 4.80
C ILE A 272 4.01 20.43 4.63
N GLU A 273 3.45 19.61 5.52
CA GLU A 273 2.01 19.31 5.59
C GLU A 273 1.31 20.22 6.62
N ILE A 274 0.17 20.80 6.23
CA ILE A 274 -0.78 21.46 7.14
C ILE A 274 -2.16 20.81 7.00
N ALA A 275 -2.59 20.10 8.04
CA ALA A 275 -3.91 19.47 8.10
C ALA A 275 -4.95 20.42 8.72
N VAL A 276 -6.03 20.69 7.99
CA VAL A 276 -7.20 21.43 8.49
C VAL A 276 -8.29 20.41 8.85
N PRO A 277 -8.58 20.21 10.14
CA PRO A 277 -9.48 19.15 10.59
C PRO A 277 -10.94 19.46 10.23
N PHE A 278 -11.73 18.43 9.92
CA PHE A 278 -13.18 18.54 9.78
C PHE A 278 -13.85 18.92 11.11
N LYS A 279 -13.38 18.31 12.20
CA LYS A 279 -13.88 18.56 13.55
C LYS A 279 -13.73 20.03 13.91
N ASP A 280 -14.81 20.61 14.44
CA ASP A 280 -14.94 22.02 14.82
C ASP A 280 -14.91 23.01 13.63
N HIS A 281 -14.75 22.53 12.38
CA HIS A 281 -14.70 23.33 11.16
C HIS A 281 -15.66 22.79 10.08
N GLU A 282 -16.70 22.05 10.43
CA GLU A 282 -17.52 21.28 9.49
C GLU A 282 -18.17 22.18 8.43
N LEU A 283 -18.56 23.40 8.80
CA LEU A 283 -19.17 24.37 7.88
C LEU A 283 -18.21 24.90 6.80
N MET A 284 -16.89 24.72 6.97
CA MET A 284 -15.87 25.09 5.99
C MET A 284 -15.85 24.12 4.80
N PHE A 285 -16.38 22.90 4.96
CA PHE A 285 -16.16 21.78 4.04
C PHE A 285 -17.45 21.23 3.45
N GLU A 286 -17.33 20.61 2.27
CA GLU A 286 -18.44 19.92 1.62
C GLU A 286 -18.77 18.61 2.35
N GLU A 287 -20.00 18.52 2.85
CA GLU A 287 -20.43 17.46 3.76
C GLU A 287 -20.40 16.09 3.06
N ALA A 288 -20.65 16.07 1.74
CA ALA A 288 -20.61 14.86 0.93
C ALA A 288 -19.22 14.19 0.87
N TYR A 289 -18.14 14.93 1.13
CA TYR A 289 -16.76 14.42 1.07
C TYR A 289 -16.08 14.34 2.43
N MET A 290 -16.74 14.77 3.50
CA MET A 290 -16.22 14.61 4.85
C MET A 290 -16.14 13.12 5.21
N GLY A 291 -15.10 12.75 5.95
CA GLY A 291 -14.94 11.40 6.47
C GLY A 291 -15.94 11.10 7.60
N ALA A 292 -16.03 9.83 7.95
CA ALA A 292 -16.69 9.43 9.19
C ALA A 292 -15.97 10.06 10.39
N SER A 293 -16.71 10.66 11.32
CA SER A 293 -16.15 11.11 12.61
C SER A 293 -15.90 9.88 13.50
N THR A 294 -14.83 9.13 13.24
CA THR A 294 -14.35 8.06 14.12
C THR A 294 -13.21 8.56 15.00
N ASP A 295 -13.13 8.06 16.22
CA ASP A 295 -11.98 8.35 17.09
C ASP A 295 -10.79 7.42 16.77
N GLY A 296 -11.06 6.29 16.13
CA GLY A 296 -10.08 5.38 15.57
C GLY A 296 -9.51 5.85 14.24
N TRP A 297 -8.22 5.59 14.03
CA TRP A 297 -7.44 5.98 12.87
C TRP A 297 -6.22 5.07 12.73
N ALA A 298 -5.61 5.05 11.56
CA ALA A 298 -4.29 4.45 11.38
C ALA A 298 -3.34 5.38 10.64
N LYS A 299 -2.06 5.32 10.99
CA LYS A 299 -1.03 6.15 10.38
C LYS A 299 0.21 5.32 10.10
N LYS A 300 0.77 5.48 8.91
CA LYS A 300 2.07 4.90 8.57
C LYS A 300 3.16 5.48 9.48
N VAL A 301 4.04 4.62 9.94
CA VAL A 301 5.20 4.96 10.77
C VAL A 301 6.43 4.56 9.97
N ASP A 302 7.32 5.51 9.73
CA ASP A 302 8.61 5.24 9.13
C ASP A 302 9.64 4.85 10.20
N PRO A 303 10.65 4.04 9.86
CA PRO A 303 11.66 3.66 10.82
C PRO A 303 12.44 4.89 11.28
N TRP A 304 12.89 4.89 12.53
CA TRP A 304 13.55 6.01 13.23
C TRP A 304 12.67 7.23 13.51
N ASP A 305 11.47 7.33 12.92
CA ASP A 305 10.54 8.40 13.23
C ASP A 305 9.79 8.15 14.53
N THR A 306 9.64 9.20 15.32
CA THR A 306 8.86 9.17 16.56
C THR A 306 7.46 9.72 16.29
N VAL A 307 6.46 8.85 16.34
CA VAL A 307 5.06 9.25 16.22
C VAL A 307 4.46 9.40 17.60
N THR A 308 3.83 10.55 17.85
CA THR A 308 3.08 10.83 19.09
C THR A 308 1.59 10.56 18.88
N TYR A 309 0.94 10.02 19.91
CA TYR A 309 -0.48 9.67 19.89
C TYR A 309 -1.10 9.76 21.28
N ARG A 310 -2.43 9.83 21.35
CA ARG A 310 -3.20 9.78 22.60
C ARG A 310 -3.51 8.32 22.94
N SER A 311 -3.09 7.86 24.12
CA SER A 311 -3.46 6.55 24.68
C SER A 311 -4.33 6.81 25.91
N GLY A 312 -5.65 6.77 25.71
CA GLY A 312 -6.61 7.30 26.68
C GLY A 312 -6.40 8.80 26.92
N ASP A 313 -6.28 9.21 28.18
CA ASP A 313 -6.12 10.63 28.58
C ASP A 313 -4.66 11.11 28.62
N VAL A 314 -3.69 10.29 28.20
CA VAL A 314 -2.26 10.63 28.25
C VAL A 314 -1.62 10.58 26.87
N ASP A 315 -0.62 11.43 26.68
CA ASP A 315 0.22 11.40 25.49
C ASP A 315 1.21 10.24 25.58
N ALA A 316 1.40 9.57 24.46
CA ALA A 316 2.36 8.49 24.25
C ALA A 316 3.15 8.74 22.95
N SER A 317 4.28 8.06 22.82
CA SER A 317 5.03 8.01 21.57
C SER A 317 5.53 6.61 21.27
N VAL A 318 5.73 6.32 19.99
CA VAL A 318 6.34 5.09 19.51
C VAL A 318 7.34 5.41 18.41
N CYS A 319 8.45 4.68 18.41
CA CYS A 319 9.46 4.66 17.35
C CYS A 319 9.91 3.22 17.19
N TYR A 320 10.13 2.78 15.95
CA TYR A 320 10.78 1.51 15.70
C TYR A 320 12.05 1.71 14.88
N THR A 321 13.02 0.85 15.12
CA THR A 321 14.32 0.83 14.44
C THR A 321 14.73 -0.61 14.22
N TYR A 322 15.67 -0.84 13.31
CA TYR A 322 16.18 -2.18 13.09
C TYR A 322 17.67 -2.17 12.73
N GLU A 323 18.34 -3.26 13.05
CA GLU A 323 19.72 -3.52 12.61
C GLU A 323 19.65 -4.45 11.40
N GLU A 324 20.31 -4.06 10.30
CA GLU A 324 20.46 -4.90 9.11
C GLU A 324 21.39 -6.10 9.41
N PRO A 325 21.16 -7.24 8.75
CA PRO A 325 21.99 -8.43 8.92
C PRO A 325 23.45 -8.20 8.50
N GLU A 326 24.39 -8.95 9.09
CA GLU A 326 25.82 -8.83 8.77
C GLU A 326 26.18 -9.30 7.35
N THR A 327 25.34 -10.18 6.78
CA THR A 327 25.54 -10.79 5.46
C THR A 327 24.27 -10.69 4.62
N GLU A 328 24.42 -10.50 3.31
CA GLU A 328 23.28 -10.42 2.37
C GLU A 328 22.43 -11.69 2.32
N ASP A 329 22.98 -12.84 2.72
CA ASP A 329 22.28 -14.13 2.77
C ASP A 329 21.44 -14.33 4.05
N ASP A 330 21.61 -13.48 5.07
CA ASP A 330 20.79 -13.51 6.28
C ASP A 330 19.64 -12.51 6.12
N LEU A 331 18.40 -12.98 6.29
CA LEU A 331 17.20 -12.14 6.21
C LEU A 331 16.69 -11.72 7.59
N THR A 332 17.40 -12.10 8.64
CA THR A 332 17.03 -11.78 10.02
C THR A 332 17.47 -10.37 10.38
N ARG A 333 16.53 -9.56 10.85
CA ARG A 333 16.79 -8.21 11.36
C ARG A 333 16.49 -8.18 12.85
N LYS A 334 17.26 -7.39 13.59
CA LYS A 334 16.98 -7.15 14.99
C LYS A 334 16.10 -5.91 15.12
N LEU A 335 14.81 -6.10 15.31
CA LEU A 335 13.82 -5.05 15.51
C LEU A 335 13.91 -4.50 16.94
N THR A 336 13.84 -3.19 17.09
CA THR A 336 13.66 -2.51 18.38
C THR A 336 12.48 -1.55 18.30
N ILE A 337 11.52 -1.69 19.21
CA ILE A 337 10.39 -0.78 19.39
C ILE A 337 10.58 -0.04 20.71
N GLU A 338 10.65 1.29 20.64
CA GLU A 338 10.69 2.17 21.80
C GLU A 338 9.34 2.84 21.96
N ARG A 339 8.77 2.75 23.17
CA ARG A 339 7.53 3.43 23.53
C ARG A 339 7.76 4.31 24.75
N GLU A 340 7.26 5.53 24.72
CA GLU A 340 7.19 6.40 25.91
C GLU A 340 5.74 6.71 26.24
N GLN A 341 5.35 6.53 27.51
CA GLN A 341 4.03 6.95 28.00
C GLN A 341 4.19 7.50 29.42
N ASN A 342 3.64 8.70 29.68
CA ASN A 342 3.70 9.35 31.00
C ASN A 342 5.14 9.44 31.56
N GLY A 343 6.11 9.77 30.69
CA GLY A 343 7.53 9.89 31.03
C GLY A 343 8.23 8.56 31.37
N LYS A 344 7.57 7.42 31.20
CA LYS A 344 8.19 6.09 31.31
C LYS A 344 8.50 5.56 29.92
N LYS A 345 9.76 5.16 29.71
CA LYS A 345 10.22 4.49 28.50
C LYS A 345 10.18 2.98 28.67
N ASP A 346 9.71 2.29 27.64
CA ASP A 346 9.80 0.86 27.45
C ASP A 346 10.49 0.56 26.12
N THR A 347 11.29 -0.51 26.11
CA THR A 347 12.04 -0.94 24.93
C THR A 347 11.81 -2.43 24.74
N PHE A 348 11.26 -2.80 23.59
CA PHE A 348 11.07 -4.17 23.15
C PHE A 348 12.03 -4.48 22.01
N THR A 349 12.61 -5.69 22.01
CA THR A 349 13.54 -6.13 20.97
C THR A 349 13.25 -7.58 20.62
N GLU A 350 13.23 -7.88 19.32
CA GLU A 350 13.17 -9.25 18.82
C GLU A 350 13.89 -9.40 17.48
N ASP A 351 14.21 -10.64 17.14
CA ASP A 351 14.70 -10.99 15.81
C ASP A 351 13.50 -11.28 14.91
N VAL A 352 13.38 -10.56 13.80
CA VAL A 352 12.33 -10.73 12.78
C VAL A 352 12.94 -11.23 11.48
N TYR A 353 12.23 -12.13 10.80
CA TYR A 353 12.69 -12.70 9.54
C TYR A 353 12.05 -11.96 8.35
N GLY A 354 12.86 -11.47 7.43
CA GLY A 354 12.42 -10.71 6.27
C GLY A 354 12.68 -9.21 6.39
N LYS A 355 12.48 -8.51 5.28
CA LYS A 355 12.57 -7.06 5.18
C LYS A 355 11.34 -6.42 5.81
N ILE A 356 11.55 -5.48 6.71
CA ILE A 356 10.46 -4.67 7.27
C ILE A 356 9.92 -3.76 6.16
N GLY A 357 8.62 -3.88 5.90
CA GLY A 357 7.86 -3.08 4.95
C GLY A 357 7.00 -2.03 5.66
N ASP A 358 5.82 -1.79 5.10
CA ASP A 358 4.87 -0.83 5.63
C ASP A 358 4.50 -1.17 7.08
N THR A 359 4.66 -0.17 7.95
CA THR A 359 4.35 -0.28 9.38
C THR A 359 3.30 0.77 9.74
N TRP A 360 2.25 0.36 10.44
CA TRP A 360 1.09 1.20 10.76
C TRP A 360 0.88 1.25 12.27
N LEU A 361 0.79 2.45 12.83
CA LEU A 361 0.21 2.68 14.14
C LEU A 361 -1.30 2.70 13.98
N VAL A 362 -1.99 1.73 14.58
CA VAL A 362 -3.43 1.55 14.51
C VAL A 362 -4.06 1.90 15.85
N MET A 363 -4.94 2.87 15.85
CA MET A 363 -5.72 3.33 17.01
C MET A 363 -7.18 2.96 16.80
N THR A 364 -7.74 2.22 17.73
CA THR A 364 -9.16 1.82 17.74
C THR A 364 -10.04 2.89 18.40
N ASP A 365 -11.33 2.91 18.07
CA ASP A 365 -12.32 3.83 18.66
C ASP A 365 -12.36 3.76 20.20
N ASP A 366 -12.10 2.59 20.79
CA ASP A 366 -12.06 2.40 22.25
C ASP A 366 -10.70 2.74 22.88
N GLY A 367 -9.81 3.35 22.11
CA GLY A 367 -8.54 3.91 22.57
C GLY A 367 -7.41 2.88 22.66
N ARG A 368 -7.59 1.67 22.12
CA ARG A 368 -6.50 0.67 22.04
C ARG A 368 -5.55 0.98 20.90
N SER A 369 -4.27 0.79 21.13
CA SER A 369 -3.16 1.14 20.23
C SER A 369 -2.31 -0.08 19.88
N TYR A 370 -2.01 -0.26 18.60
CA TYR A 370 -1.24 -1.39 18.08
C TYR A 370 -0.25 -0.94 16.99
N LEU A 371 0.85 -1.66 16.82
CA LEU A 371 1.75 -1.51 15.69
C LEU A 371 1.60 -2.72 14.76
N TYR A 372 1.16 -2.50 13.53
CA TYR A 372 0.99 -3.52 12.49
C TYR A 372 2.18 -3.40 11.53
N MET A 373 3.05 -4.40 11.47
CA MET A 373 4.31 -4.36 10.74
C MET A 373 4.35 -5.42 9.67
N GLU A 374 4.41 -5.02 8.39
CA GLU A 374 4.64 -5.95 7.29
C GLU A 374 6.08 -6.45 7.28
N LEU A 375 6.26 -7.75 7.05
CA LEU A 375 7.54 -8.37 6.74
C LEU A 375 7.46 -9.02 5.37
N SER A 376 8.47 -8.81 4.53
CA SER A 376 8.63 -9.45 3.22
C SER A 376 9.84 -10.37 3.24
N SER A 377 9.65 -11.65 2.94
CA SER A 377 10.71 -12.65 2.82
C SER A 377 10.82 -13.18 1.39
N GLU A 378 11.51 -14.30 1.20
CA GLU A 378 11.72 -14.89 -0.12
C GLU A 378 10.41 -15.23 -0.83
N ASN A 379 10.48 -15.31 -2.16
CA ASN A 379 9.35 -15.59 -3.05
C ASN A 379 8.18 -14.61 -2.85
N ASP A 380 8.51 -13.35 -2.53
CA ASP A 380 7.57 -12.26 -2.26
C ASP A 380 6.54 -12.60 -1.18
N TRP A 381 6.89 -13.52 -0.28
CA TRP A 381 6.03 -13.91 0.82
C TRP A 381 5.94 -12.76 1.81
N LYS A 382 4.71 -12.35 2.14
CA LYS A 382 4.45 -11.26 3.06
C LYS A 382 3.66 -11.75 4.26
N THR A 383 4.11 -11.36 5.45
CA THR A 383 3.42 -11.59 6.71
C THR A 383 3.25 -10.26 7.44
N MET A 384 2.47 -10.27 8.51
CA MET A 384 2.32 -9.13 9.38
C MET A 384 2.55 -9.53 10.82
N GLU A 385 3.42 -8.80 11.51
CA GLU A 385 3.62 -8.89 12.95
C GLU A 385 2.83 -7.78 13.65
N VAL A 386 2.13 -8.12 14.72
CA VAL A 386 1.33 -7.17 15.49
C VAL A 386 1.90 -7.02 16.90
N TYR A 387 2.11 -5.77 17.31
CA TYR A 387 2.58 -5.42 18.65
C TYR A 387 1.52 -4.62 19.41
N ASP A 388 1.20 -5.08 20.62
CA ASP A 388 0.30 -4.42 21.56
C ASP A 388 1.04 -3.29 22.29
N LEU A 389 0.48 -2.08 22.21
CA LEU A 389 1.00 -0.87 22.86
C LEU A 389 0.13 -0.40 24.04
N ASN A 390 -0.87 -1.18 24.49
CA ASN A 390 -1.84 -0.75 25.50
C ASN A 390 -1.33 -0.84 26.94
N GLY A 391 -0.44 -1.80 27.22
CA GLY A 391 0.08 -2.08 28.54
C GLY A 391 1.16 -1.10 29.04
N GLU A 392 1.77 -1.40 30.19
CA GLU A 392 3.00 -0.70 30.63
C GLU A 392 4.21 -1.04 29.74
N LYS A 393 4.14 -2.15 29.01
CA LYS A 393 5.19 -2.65 28.14
C LYS A 393 4.64 -3.00 26.77
N VAL A 394 5.48 -2.85 25.76
CA VAL A 394 5.24 -3.38 24.42
C VAL A 394 5.31 -4.90 24.48
N ALA A 395 4.36 -5.57 23.82
CA ALA A 395 4.33 -7.01 23.71
C ALA A 395 3.90 -7.43 22.31
N LYS A 396 4.40 -8.57 21.83
CA LYS A 396 3.93 -9.18 20.59
C LYS A 396 2.53 -9.77 20.79
N ALA A 397 1.56 -9.30 20.01
CA ALA A 397 0.19 -9.83 20.01
C ALA A 397 0.12 -11.13 19.19
N GLY A 398 0.79 -11.16 18.04
CA GLY A 398 0.84 -12.34 17.19
C GLY A 398 1.35 -12.05 15.78
N SER A 399 1.20 -13.03 14.90
CA SER A 399 1.61 -12.97 13.50
C SER A 399 0.45 -13.39 12.60
N SER A 400 0.34 -12.75 11.44
CA SER A 400 -0.65 -13.05 10.40
C SER A 400 0.05 -13.39 9.08
N THR A 401 -0.51 -14.32 8.31
CA THR A 401 -0.10 -14.58 6.92
C THR A 401 -0.81 -13.68 5.92
N ASP A 402 -1.71 -12.82 6.40
CA ASP A 402 -2.32 -11.72 5.67
C ASP A 402 -1.54 -10.41 5.96
N SER A 403 -1.30 -9.60 4.94
CA SER A 403 -0.49 -8.36 5.01
C SER A 403 -1.10 -7.21 4.20
N VAL A 404 -0.66 -5.97 4.42
CA VAL A 404 -1.23 -4.78 3.76
C VAL A 404 -0.91 -4.71 2.27
N ASN A 405 0.28 -5.16 1.87
CA ASN A 405 0.77 -5.20 0.50
C ASN A 405 0.55 -3.90 -0.29
N GLY A 406 0.86 -2.76 0.34
CA GLY A 406 0.74 -1.42 -0.25
C GLY A 406 -0.67 -0.80 -0.23
N ALA A 407 -1.69 -1.52 0.25
CA ALA A 407 -3.00 -0.93 0.53
C ALA A 407 -2.97 -0.15 1.87
N PRO A 408 -3.71 0.98 1.99
CA PRO A 408 -3.72 1.75 3.23
C PRO A 408 -4.57 1.05 4.30
N ILE A 409 -4.12 1.10 5.56
CA ILE A 409 -5.04 0.93 6.69
C ILE A 409 -5.61 2.31 6.98
N GLN A 410 -6.85 2.50 6.55
CA GLN A 410 -7.60 3.73 6.71
C GLN A 410 -8.16 3.81 8.13
N THR A 411 -9.05 2.86 8.45
CA THR A 411 -9.70 2.76 9.76
C THR A 411 -9.43 1.41 10.41
N PRO A 412 -9.34 1.33 11.75
CA PRO A 412 -9.30 0.06 12.48
C PRO A 412 -10.55 -0.81 12.30
N ASP A 413 -11.69 -0.22 11.94
CA ASP A 413 -12.97 -0.92 11.85
C ASP A 413 -13.14 -1.73 10.57
N ALA A 414 -12.36 -1.41 9.55
CA ALA A 414 -12.48 -1.98 8.22
C ALA A 414 -11.19 -1.68 7.44
N PHE A 415 -10.52 -2.72 6.98
CA PHE A 415 -9.37 -2.63 6.07
C PHE A 415 -9.23 -3.93 5.28
N TYR A 416 -8.43 -3.91 4.22
CA TYR A 416 -8.17 -5.10 3.41
C TYR A 416 -6.74 -5.56 3.62
N LEU A 417 -6.58 -6.87 3.81
CA LEU A 417 -5.28 -7.51 3.76
C LEU A 417 -5.26 -8.50 2.61
N THR A 418 -4.05 -8.70 2.10
CA THR A 418 -3.72 -9.57 0.97
C THR A 418 -2.97 -10.80 1.46
N ARG A 419 -3.19 -11.92 0.78
CA ARG A 419 -2.47 -13.17 0.98
C ARG A 419 -2.24 -13.87 -0.36
N ARG A 420 -1.16 -14.65 -0.45
CA ARG A 420 -0.92 -15.60 -1.53
C ARG A 420 -1.83 -16.81 -1.36
N ILE A 421 -2.64 -17.08 -2.37
CA ILE A 421 -3.59 -18.19 -2.43
C ILE A 421 -3.08 -19.23 -3.42
N ASP A 422 -3.22 -20.50 -3.05
CA ASP A 422 -2.92 -21.65 -3.89
C ASP A 422 -4.20 -22.48 -4.09
N ALA A 423 -5.10 -22.03 -4.99
CA ALA A 423 -6.37 -22.71 -5.29
C ALA A 423 -6.71 -22.60 -6.77
N LEU A 424 -6.54 -23.71 -7.51
CA LEU A 424 -6.55 -23.76 -8.98
C LEU A 424 -5.52 -22.80 -9.60
N GLY A 425 -4.33 -22.74 -8.98
CA GLY A 425 -3.21 -21.87 -9.33
C GLY A 425 -2.78 -20.98 -8.17
N THR A 426 -1.64 -20.30 -8.34
CA THR A 426 -1.10 -19.35 -7.36
C THR A 426 -1.44 -17.92 -7.77
N TYR A 427 -2.02 -17.14 -6.86
CA TYR A 427 -2.32 -15.72 -7.07
C TYR A 427 -2.46 -14.97 -5.75
N SER A 428 -2.28 -13.65 -5.78
CA SER A 428 -2.61 -12.80 -4.63
C SER A 428 -4.12 -12.55 -4.58
N ALA A 429 -4.68 -12.60 -3.38
CA ALA A 429 -6.10 -12.31 -3.15
C ALA A 429 -6.25 -11.53 -1.85
N TYR A 430 -7.32 -10.76 -1.76
CA TYR A 430 -7.62 -9.94 -0.59
C TYR A 430 -8.94 -10.35 0.05
N ARG A 431 -9.09 -10.03 1.33
CA ARG A 431 -10.39 -10.02 2.02
C ARG A 431 -10.42 -8.88 3.03
N LYS A 432 -11.62 -8.59 3.54
CA LYS A 432 -11.85 -7.53 4.51
C LYS A 432 -11.57 -8.02 5.93
N PHE A 433 -11.05 -7.14 6.76
CA PHE A 433 -10.70 -7.35 8.16
C PHE A 433 -11.08 -6.14 9.01
N HIS A 434 -11.10 -6.35 10.32
CA HIS A 434 -11.14 -5.33 11.35
C HIS A 434 -10.14 -5.66 12.47
N VAL A 435 -9.85 -4.70 13.36
CA VAL A 435 -9.03 -4.98 14.56
C VAL A 435 -9.86 -5.78 15.55
N GLY A 436 -9.47 -7.03 15.78
CA GLY A 436 -10.09 -7.94 16.74
C GLY A 436 -9.90 -7.51 18.20
N ALA A 437 -10.55 -8.23 19.11
CA ALA A 437 -10.52 -7.93 20.55
C ALA A 437 -9.11 -8.05 21.18
N ASP A 438 -8.24 -8.88 20.61
CA ASP A 438 -6.84 -9.05 21.02
C ASP A 438 -5.87 -8.15 20.25
N GLY A 439 -6.36 -7.34 19.32
CA GLY A 439 -5.55 -6.49 18.45
C GLY A 439 -5.06 -7.17 17.19
N MET A 440 -5.32 -8.46 16.96
CA MET A 440 -5.01 -9.11 15.70
C MET A 440 -6.04 -8.72 14.62
N PRO A 441 -5.68 -8.71 13.33
CA PRO A 441 -6.67 -8.61 12.26
C PRO A 441 -7.65 -9.79 12.30
N GLU A 442 -8.93 -9.51 12.46
CA GLU A 442 -10.03 -10.47 12.41
C GLU A 442 -10.75 -10.35 11.06
N ALA A 443 -10.97 -11.47 10.38
CA ALA A 443 -11.49 -11.47 9.02
C ALA A 443 -13.02 -11.37 8.97
N ASP A 444 -13.52 -10.52 8.07
CA ASP A 444 -14.95 -10.38 7.76
C ASP A 444 -15.37 -11.48 6.76
N GLY A 445 -15.35 -12.72 7.23
CA GLY A 445 -15.68 -13.91 6.43
C GLY A 445 -14.46 -14.71 5.94
N ASN A 446 -14.75 -15.75 5.16
CA ASN A 446 -13.76 -16.75 4.73
C ASN A 446 -13.40 -16.69 3.25
N VAL A 447 -14.03 -15.79 2.48
CA VAL A 447 -13.83 -15.72 1.02
C VAL A 447 -12.76 -14.68 0.69
N TYR A 448 -11.76 -15.10 -0.07
CA TYR A 448 -10.77 -14.25 -0.68
C TYR A 448 -11.15 -13.90 -2.12
N THR A 449 -10.96 -12.65 -2.50
CA THR A 449 -11.17 -12.16 -3.86
C THR A 449 -9.82 -11.97 -4.55
N LYS A 450 -9.62 -12.59 -5.71
CA LYS A 450 -8.38 -12.48 -6.49
C LYS A 450 -8.12 -11.01 -6.84
N ILE A 451 -6.89 -10.55 -6.61
CA ILE A 451 -6.42 -9.24 -7.06
C ILE A 451 -6.39 -9.22 -8.59
N ARG A 452 -6.96 -8.17 -9.18
CA ARG A 452 -6.93 -7.92 -10.63
C ARG A 452 -6.15 -6.64 -10.93
N THR A 453 -5.14 -6.78 -11.77
CA THR A 453 -4.24 -5.70 -12.20
C THR A 453 -4.17 -5.67 -13.73
N ALA A 454 -5.32 -5.97 -14.35
CA ALA A 454 -5.51 -6.11 -15.78
C ALA A 454 -6.73 -5.30 -16.18
N ASP A 455 -6.62 -4.56 -17.27
CA ASP A 455 -7.72 -3.75 -17.82
C ASP A 455 -8.71 -4.62 -18.62
N SER A 456 -8.33 -5.85 -19.01
CA SER A 456 -9.18 -6.76 -19.77
C SER A 456 -8.89 -8.26 -19.51
N HIS A 457 -9.82 -9.13 -19.94
CA HIS A 457 -9.59 -10.59 -19.96
C HIS A 457 -8.47 -11.04 -20.90
N GLU A 458 -8.07 -10.22 -21.89
CA GLU A 458 -6.97 -10.58 -22.80
C GLU A 458 -5.62 -10.58 -22.08
N ASP A 459 -5.53 -9.85 -20.98
CA ASP A 459 -4.34 -9.73 -20.14
C ASP A 459 -4.32 -10.77 -18.99
N GLU A 460 -5.44 -11.48 -18.77
CA GLU A 460 -5.53 -12.57 -17.78
C GLU A 460 -5.34 -13.94 -18.44
N MET A 461 -4.54 -14.81 -17.82
CA MET A 461 -4.40 -16.20 -18.26
C MET A 461 -5.61 -17.05 -17.81
N PRO A 462 -6.41 -17.61 -18.73
CA PRO A 462 -7.54 -18.48 -18.36
C PRO A 462 -7.09 -19.90 -18.05
N LEU A 463 -7.87 -20.59 -17.22
CA LEU A 463 -7.84 -22.06 -17.13
C LEU A 463 -8.71 -22.65 -18.24
N VAL A 464 -8.12 -23.41 -19.16
CA VAL A 464 -8.83 -24.05 -20.27
C VAL A 464 -9.16 -25.49 -19.90
N SER A 465 -10.45 -25.84 -19.87
CA SER A 465 -10.89 -27.18 -19.47
C SER A 465 -10.57 -28.26 -20.51
N THR A 466 -10.02 -29.40 -20.08
CA THR A 466 -9.74 -30.59 -20.93
C THR A 466 -10.88 -31.62 -20.89
N ARG A 467 -11.85 -31.40 -20.00
CA ARG A 467 -13.04 -32.22 -19.82
C ARG A 467 -14.26 -31.34 -19.54
N ALA A 468 -15.45 -31.93 -19.63
CA ALA A 468 -16.66 -31.25 -19.20
C ALA A 468 -16.65 -31.09 -17.68
N LEU A 469 -16.91 -29.87 -17.18
CA LEU A 469 -16.84 -29.55 -15.74
C LEU A 469 -18.23 -29.20 -15.19
N PRO A 470 -18.66 -29.83 -14.07
CA PRO A 470 -19.84 -29.39 -13.35
C PRO A 470 -19.57 -28.03 -12.71
N VAL A 471 -20.53 -27.11 -12.85
CA VAL A 471 -20.46 -25.77 -12.26
C VAL A 471 -21.82 -25.34 -11.74
N THR A 472 -21.83 -24.46 -10.75
CA THR A 472 -23.02 -23.70 -10.37
C THR A 472 -22.95 -22.33 -11.04
N LEU A 473 -23.89 -21.99 -11.92
CA LEU A 473 -23.99 -20.67 -12.56
C LEU A 473 -24.73 -19.70 -11.65
N PHE A 474 -24.23 -18.46 -11.57
CA PHE A 474 -24.87 -17.36 -10.85
C PHE A 474 -25.67 -16.47 -11.80
N GLY A 475 -26.97 -16.34 -11.54
CA GLY A 475 -27.85 -15.37 -12.19
C GLY A 475 -27.65 -13.96 -11.62
N ALA A 476 -27.98 -12.94 -12.42
CA ALA A 476 -27.89 -11.54 -11.99
C ALA A 476 -28.81 -11.19 -10.80
N ASP A 477 -29.84 -12.01 -10.55
CA ASP A 477 -30.75 -11.91 -9.41
C ASP A 477 -30.28 -12.72 -8.18
N GLY A 478 -29.07 -13.30 -8.23
CA GLY A 478 -28.53 -14.17 -7.20
C GLY A 478 -29.05 -15.62 -7.27
N SER A 479 -29.79 -15.99 -8.31
CA SER A 479 -30.20 -17.39 -8.51
C SER A 479 -29.01 -18.29 -8.84
N GLU A 480 -29.04 -19.52 -8.35
CA GLU A 480 -28.01 -20.53 -8.59
C GLU A 480 -28.58 -21.66 -9.46
N THR A 481 -27.87 -22.04 -10.51
CA THR A 481 -28.28 -23.15 -11.41
C THR A 481 -27.12 -24.08 -11.70
N GLU A 482 -27.31 -25.37 -11.39
CA GLU A 482 -26.36 -26.42 -11.77
C GLU A 482 -26.27 -26.58 -13.29
N ALA A 483 -25.06 -26.61 -13.81
CA ALA A 483 -24.76 -26.75 -15.23
C ALA A 483 -23.49 -27.58 -15.45
N THR A 484 -23.24 -27.93 -16.71
CA THR A 484 -21.98 -28.57 -17.11
C THR A 484 -21.40 -27.79 -18.27
N MET A 485 -20.21 -27.22 -18.07
CA MET A 485 -19.48 -26.50 -19.12
C MET A 485 -18.75 -27.51 -20.02
N PRO A 486 -18.77 -27.32 -21.35
CA PRO A 486 -18.13 -28.23 -22.29
C PRO A 486 -16.59 -28.13 -22.21
N VAL A 487 -15.91 -29.14 -22.77
CA VAL A 487 -14.45 -29.12 -23.00
C VAL A 487 -14.06 -27.86 -23.78
N GLY A 488 -12.91 -27.28 -23.44
CA GLY A 488 -12.36 -26.08 -24.06
C GLY A 488 -12.96 -24.78 -23.52
N THR A 489 -13.83 -24.85 -22.51
CA THR A 489 -14.31 -23.66 -21.80
C THR A 489 -13.16 -23.01 -21.04
N LYS A 490 -13.04 -21.68 -21.16
CA LYS A 490 -12.10 -20.85 -20.42
C LYS A 490 -12.73 -20.30 -19.14
N PHE A 491 -12.00 -20.42 -18.04
CA PHE A 491 -12.38 -19.96 -16.71
C PHE A 491 -11.34 -18.97 -16.17
N TYR A 492 -11.82 -17.88 -15.58
CA TYR A 492 -10.98 -16.85 -14.96
C TYR A 492 -11.28 -16.83 -13.46
N VAL A 493 -10.27 -17.10 -12.63
CA VAL A 493 -10.43 -17.12 -11.17
C VAL A 493 -10.88 -15.76 -10.64
N ARG A 494 -11.84 -15.74 -9.71
CA ARG A 494 -12.38 -14.53 -9.09
C ARG A 494 -12.34 -14.57 -7.57
N ALA A 495 -12.73 -15.68 -6.96
CA ALA A 495 -12.73 -15.79 -5.49
C ALA A 495 -12.66 -17.26 -5.03
N THR A 496 -12.30 -17.49 -3.79
CA THR A 496 -12.22 -18.83 -3.20
C THR A 496 -12.25 -18.76 -1.68
N ASP A 497 -12.71 -19.83 -1.03
CA ASP A 497 -12.52 -20.07 0.41
C ASP A 497 -11.33 -20.99 0.70
N GLU A 498 -10.54 -21.33 -0.34
CA GLU A 498 -9.40 -22.27 -0.35
C GLU A 498 -9.72 -23.72 -0.01
N GLU A 499 -10.96 -24.04 0.35
CA GLU A 499 -11.30 -25.35 0.90
C GLU A 499 -12.32 -26.08 0.05
N THR A 500 -13.37 -25.35 -0.37
CA THR A 500 -14.59 -25.96 -0.88
C THR A 500 -14.99 -25.46 -2.26
N PHE A 501 -14.56 -24.26 -2.66
CA PHE A 501 -14.90 -23.75 -3.98
C PHE A 501 -13.88 -22.77 -4.58
N VAL A 502 -13.95 -22.62 -5.89
CA VAL A 502 -13.38 -21.49 -6.62
C VAL A 502 -14.46 -20.87 -7.50
N ASP A 503 -14.77 -19.61 -7.24
CA ASP A 503 -15.61 -18.76 -8.08
C ASP A 503 -14.81 -18.24 -9.26
N MET A 504 -15.43 -18.33 -10.42
CA MET A 504 -14.85 -18.08 -11.73
C MET A 504 -15.75 -17.16 -12.54
N GLU A 505 -15.17 -16.50 -13.53
CA GLU A 505 -15.86 -15.83 -14.61
C GLU A 505 -15.58 -16.56 -15.93
N LEU A 506 -16.59 -16.64 -16.81
CA LEU A 506 -16.47 -17.18 -18.15
C LEU A 506 -16.14 -16.05 -19.16
N GLU A 507 -15.66 -16.40 -20.36
CA GLU A 507 -15.37 -15.41 -21.42
C GLU A 507 -16.55 -14.48 -21.76
N ASP A 508 -17.79 -14.95 -21.58
CA ASP A 508 -19.01 -14.19 -21.84
C ASP A 508 -19.51 -13.37 -20.64
N GLY A 509 -18.71 -13.28 -19.57
CA GLY A 509 -18.99 -12.51 -18.35
C GLY A 509 -19.91 -13.21 -17.35
N ARG A 510 -20.41 -14.43 -17.65
CA ARG A 510 -21.18 -15.21 -16.65
C ARG A 510 -20.27 -15.62 -15.51
N LYS A 511 -20.75 -15.47 -14.27
CA LYS A 511 -20.08 -15.95 -13.07
C LYS A 511 -20.51 -17.38 -12.76
N CYS A 512 -19.58 -18.23 -12.33
CA CYS A 512 -19.87 -19.61 -11.92
C CYS A 512 -18.96 -20.07 -10.79
N ARG A 513 -19.39 -21.09 -10.06
CA ARG A 513 -18.62 -21.78 -9.03
C ARG A 513 -18.20 -23.16 -9.48
N ILE A 514 -16.93 -23.50 -9.27
CA ILE A 514 -16.43 -24.86 -9.33
C ILE A 514 -16.28 -25.34 -7.88
N ALA A 515 -16.98 -26.41 -7.52
CA ALA A 515 -16.77 -27.07 -6.24
C ALA A 515 -15.43 -27.83 -6.28
N VAL A 516 -14.59 -27.59 -5.28
CA VAL A 516 -13.28 -28.21 -5.15
C VAL A 516 -13.14 -28.89 -3.80
N ARG A 517 -12.17 -29.78 -3.68
CA ARG A 517 -11.74 -30.36 -2.40
C ARG A 517 -10.24 -30.58 -2.46
N GLN A 518 -9.53 -30.24 -1.40
CA GLN A 518 -8.10 -30.54 -1.31
C GLN A 518 -7.82 -32.04 -1.51
N SER A 519 -6.80 -32.33 -2.31
CA SER A 519 -6.35 -33.71 -2.55
C SER A 519 -5.86 -34.37 -1.25
N GLY A 520 -6.00 -35.69 -1.18
CA GLY A 520 -5.60 -36.47 0.00
C GLY A 520 -4.09 -36.59 0.21
N ASP A 521 -3.28 -36.21 -0.77
CA ASP A 521 -1.81 -36.12 -0.70
C ASP A 521 -1.32 -34.74 -0.22
N GLY A 522 -2.24 -33.79 0.00
CA GLY A 522 -1.94 -32.46 0.52
C GLY A 522 -1.54 -31.43 -0.55
N TRP A 523 -1.55 -31.79 -1.84
CA TRP A 523 -1.23 -30.87 -2.94
C TRP A 523 -2.36 -30.80 -3.96
N GLY A 524 -2.74 -29.57 -4.33
CA GLY A 524 -3.75 -29.32 -5.35
C GLY A 524 -5.17 -29.75 -4.96
N PHE A 525 -6.07 -29.65 -5.94
CA PHE A 525 -7.51 -29.85 -5.75
C PHE A 525 -8.09 -30.95 -6.62
N LEU A 526 -9.18 -31.53 -6.12
CA LEU A 526 -10.06 -32.44 -6.84
C LEU A 526 -11.35 -31.72 -7.25
N ILE A 527 -11.75 -31.86 -8.51
CA ILE A 527 -13.03 -31.42 -9.06
C ILE A 527 -13.82 -32.68 -9.44
N ASP A 528 -14.95 -32.90 -8.77
CA ASP A 528 -15.75 -34.14 -8.92
C ASP A 528 -14.91 -35.43 -8.78
N GLY A 529 -13.97 -35.42 -7.83
CA GLY A 529 -13.06 -36.54 -7.54
C GLY A 529 -11.90 -36.72 -8.52
N VAL A 530 -11.70 -35.79 -9.45
CA VAL A 530 -10.62 -35.83 -10.45
C VAL A 530 -9.61 -34.71 -10.17
N SER A 531 -8.32 -35.00 -10.31
CA SER A 531 -7.25 -33.99 -10.16
C SER A 531 -7.47 -32.79 -11.08
N GLU A 532 -7.21 -31.58 -10.57
CA GLU A 532 -7.24 -30.34 -11.34
C GLU A 532 -6.31 -30.38 -12.57
N GLU A 533 -5.18 -31.08 -12.50
CA GLU A 533 -4.24 -31.27 -13.61
C GLU A 533 -4.84 -32.08 -14.76
N GLU A 534 -5.82 -32.93 -14.46
CA GLU A 534 -6.60 -33.67 -15.47
C GLU A 534 -7.86 -32.89 -15.92
N CYS A 535 -8.19 -31.79 -15.24
CA CYS A 535 -9.36 -30.97 -15.54
C CYS A 535 -9.04 -29.76 -16.43
N PHE A 536 -7.79 -29.27 -16.39
CA PHE A 536 -7.33 -28.11 -17.14
C PHE A 536 -6.07 -28.42 -17.95
N GLU A 537 -5.85 -27.68 -19.04
CA GLU A 537 -4.65 -27.80 -19.88
C GLU A 537 -3.38 -27.41 -19.11
N PHE A 538 -3.52 -26.46 -18.19
CA PHE A 538 -2.47 -25.95 -17.33
C PHE A 538 -3.09 -25.29 -16.09
N VAL A 539 -2.47 -25.47 -14.92
CA VAL A 539 -2.84 -24.80 -13.67
C VAL A 539 -1.59 -24.08 -13.14
N PRO A 540 -1.60 -22.74 -13.03
CA PRO A 540 -0.39 -21.96 -12.83
C PRO A 540 0.01 -21.84 -11.36
N TYR A 541 0.58 -22.88 -10.78
CA TYR A 541 1.20 -22.78 -9.46
C TYR A 541 2.60 -22.17 -9.55
N ALA A 542 2.91 -21.23 -8.65
CA ALA A 542 4.26 -20.72 -8.46
C ALA A 542 5.05 -21.68 -7.56
N GLY A 543 6.30 -21.95 -7.91
CA GLY A 543 7.20 -22.86 -7.20
C GLY A 543 8.42 -22.17 -6.61
#